data_AF-K2CZP1-F1
#
_entry.id   AF-K2CZP1-F1
#
_cell.length_a   1.000
_cell.length_b   1.000
_cell.length_c   1.000
_cell.angle_alpha   90.00
_cell.angle_beta   90.00
_cell.angle_gamma   90.00
#
_symmetry.space_group_name_H-M   'P 1'
#
loop_
_entity.id
_entity.type
_entity.pdbx_description
1 polymer ?
#
loop_
_entity_poly.entity_id
_entity_poly.type
_entity_poly.pdbx_seq_one_letter_code
_entity_poly.pdbx_strand_id
1 'polypeptide(L)'
;ANLFQGAAATGIDIATGITTYGVHHGKPIEFFPGTRRKLGNIQIPQWEEILTTAIQASEAIGLGYMACDIVLQPFGYAQGKPDGDKAVPMILEVNAQPGLKIQIANRAGLRERLARVKGLKIVSAKHGIRVGQALFADPRLVEKGMGRKTISEIEEVTVLGLNGKRESVRAKVDTGADGSSIDRVLAQELGLLEPENILYHDYFRNALGRKRREIVGVTFVMAGQKIKTQISVADRSRLRTKMIVGRRDLKQFAVVVE
;
A
#
# COMPACT_ATOMS: atom_id res chain seq x y z
N ALA A 1 -23.28 5.53 -15.88
CA ALA A 1 -22.75 6.75 -16.58
C ALA A 1 -22.39 6.46 -18.04
N ASN A 2 -22.82 7.28 -19.00
CA ASN A 2 -22.79 6.91 -20.42
C ASN A 2 -21.64 7.57 -21.21
N LEU A 3 -20.56 6.81 -21.45
CA LEU A 3 -19.44 7.20 -22.32
C LEU A 3 -19.89 7.62 -23.74
N PHE A 4 -21.01 7.10 -24.25
CA PHE A 4 -21.56 7.46 -25.55
C PHE A 4 -22.14 8.87 -25.57
N GLN A 5 -22.68 9.33 -24.44
CA GLN A 5 -23.27 10.67 -24.29
C GLN A 5 -22.24 11.74 -23.91
N GLY A 6 -20.94 11.42 -23.99
CA GLY A 6 -19.86 12.37 -23.69
C GLY A 6 -19.42 12.39 -22.23
N ALA A 7 -19.79 11.40 -21.41
CA ALA A 7 -19.22 11.30 -20.06
C ALA A 7 -17.71 11.06 -20.12
N ALA A 8 -16.96 11.75 -19.25
CA ALA A 8 -15.58 11.38 -18.95
C ALA A 8 -15.57 10.13 -18.07
N ALA A 9 -14.63 9.22 -18.33
CA ALA A 9 -14.42 8.02 -17.53
C ALA A 9 -12.98 7.95 -17.05
N THR A 10 -12.76 7.25 -15.94
CA THR A 10 -11.42 6.92 -15.45
C THR A 10 -11.32 5.43 -15.22
N GLY A 11 -10.17 4.84 -15.53
CA GLY A 11 -9.87 3.47 -15.13
C GLY A 11 -9.68 3.40 -13.62
N ILE A 12 -9.87 2.22 -13.04
CA ILE A 12 -9.67 1.98 -11.61
C ILE A 12 -8.81 0.74 -11.45
N ASP A 13 -7.74 0.86 -10.67
CA ASP A 13 -6.97 -0.30 -10.25
C ASP A 13 -7.78 -1.11 -9.24
N ILE A 14 -8.07 -2.37 -9.58
CA ILE A 14 -8.97 -3.21 -8.77
C ILE A 14 -8.37 -3.55 -7.41
N ALA A 15 -7.04 -3.58 -7.30
CA ALA A 15 -6.34 -3.90 -6.06
C ALA A 15 -6.47 -2.77 -5.04
N THR A 16 -6.36 -1.53 -5.49
CA THR A 16 -6.22 -0.37 -4.61
C THR A 16 -7.43 0.55 -4.57
N GLY A 17 -8.30 0.51 -5.59
CA GLY A 17 -9.35 1.50 -5.76
C GLY A 17 -8.82 2.87 -6.19
N ILE A 18 -7.57 2.95 -6.64
CA ILE A 18 -6.98 4.19 -7.15
C ILE A 18 -7.33 4.35 -8.62
N THR A 19 -7.80 5.55 -8.99
CA THR A 19 -8.07 5.87 -10.39
C THR A 19 -6.77 5.96 -11.20
N THR A 20 -6.83 5.55 -12.46
CA THR A 20 -5.63 5.40 -13.31
C THR A 20 -5.62 6.42 -14.44
N TYR A 21 -6.25 6.10 -15.57
CA TYR A 21 -6.23 6.89 -16.80
C TYR A 21 -7.60 7.48 -17.09
N GLY A 22 -7.64 8.78 -17.41
CA GLY A 22 -8.85 9.44 -17.87
C GLY A 22 -9.08 9.25 -19.37
N VAL A 23 -10.35 9.17 -19.77
CA VAL A 23 -10.80 9.09 -21.17
C VAL A 23 -12.03 9.96 -21.36
N HIS A 24 -12.06 10.72 -22.46
CA HIS A 24 -13.21 11.53 -22.87
C HIS A 24 -13.34 11.49 -24.39
N HIS A 25 -14.54 11.19 -24.89
CA HIS A 25 -14.80 10.91 -26.32
C HIS A 25 -13.80 9.91 -26.94
N GLY A 26 -13.43 8.87 -26.18
CA GLY A 26 -12.47 7.85 -26.60
C GLY A 26 -11.01 8.30 -26.66
N LYS A 27 -10.72 9.57 -26.35
CA LYS A 27 -9.35 10.11 -26.32
C LYS A 27 -8.82 10.14 -24.88
N PRO A 28 -7.54 9.82 -24.65
CA PRO A 28 -6.93 9.96 -23.33
C PRO A 28 -6.95 11.42 -22.85
N ILE A 29 -7.25 11.61 -21.57
CA ILE A 29 -7.19 12.90 -20.88
C ILE A 29 -6.57 12.75 -19.50
N GLU A 30 -5.81 13.75 -19.05
CA GLU A 30 -5.23 13.78 -17.70
C GLU A 30 -6.13 14.50 -16.70
N PHE A 31 -6.85 15.52 -17.17
CA PHE A 31 -7.70 16.40 -16.36
C PHE A 31 -9.15 16.30 -16.79
N PHE A 32 -10.07 16.44 -15.84
CA PHE A 32 -11.49 16.49 -16.13
C PHE A 32 -11.81 17.70 -17.03
N PRO A 33 -12.60 17.53 -18.11
CA PRO A 33 -12.85 18.59 -19.09
C PRO A 33 -13.28 19.91 -18.46
N GLY A 34 -12.65 21.01 -18.87
CA GLY A 34 -12.94 22.35 -18.36
C GLY A 34 -12.42 22.64 -16.95
N THR A 35 -11.61 21.76 -16.36
CA THR A 35 -11.07 21.95 -14.99
C THR A 35 -9.59 21.60 -14.89
N ARG A 36 -8.96 21.97 -13.77
CA ARG A 36 -7.60 21.53 -13.40
C ARG A 36 -7.59 20.28 -12.51
N ARG A 37 -8.73 19.59 -12.36
CA ARG A 37 -8.83 18.38 -11.52
C ARG A 37 -8.25 17.19 -12.29
N LYS A 38 -7.20 16.57 -11.77
CA LYS A 38 -6.64 15.34 -12.35
C LYS A 38 -7.65 14.19 -12.20
N LEU A 39 -7.65 13.26 -13.16
CA LEU A 39 -8.53 12.09 -13.14
C LEU A 39 -7.86 10.82 -12.63
N GLY A 40 -6.53 10.76 -12.71
CA GLY A 40 -5.73 9.68 -12.14
C GLY A 40 -5.31 9.98 -10.71
N ASN A 41 -4.85 8.95 -10.01
CA ASN A 41 -4.29 9.02 -8.66
C ASN A 41 -5.27 9.43 -7.56
N ILE A 42 -6.58 9.32 -7.79
CA ILE A 42 -7.62 9.58 -6.79
C ILE A 42 -7.96 8.26 -6.09
N GLN A 43 -7.91 8.23 -4.77
CA GLN A 43 -8.38 7.09 -3.99
C GLN A 43 -9.90 7.08 -3.93
N ILE A 44 -10.53 6.00 -4.36
CA ILE A 44 -11.95 5.75 -4.11
C ILE A 44 -12.09 5.21 -2.69
N PRO A 45 -12.89 5.86 -1.83
CA PRO A 45 -13.07 5.39 -0.46
C PRO A 45 -14.04 4.19 -0.43
N GLN A 46 -13.98 3.38 0.62
CA GLN A 46 -14.80 2.15 0.79
C GLN A 46 -14.72 1.17 -0.40
N TRP A 47 -13.53 1.01 -1.00
CA TRP A 47 -13.37 0.24 -2.22
C TRP A 47 -13.68 -1.26 -2.05
N GLU A 48 -13.26 -1.87 -0.93
CA GLU A 48 -13.56 -3.28 -0.65
C GLU A 48 -15.07 -3.51 -0.47
N GLU A 49 -15.76 -2.55 0.17
CA GLU A 49 -17.21 -2.58 0.32
C GLU A 49 -17.92 -2.42 -1.04
N ILE A 50 -17.44 -1.53 -1.92
CA ILE A 50 -17.97 -1.41 -3.29
C ILE A 50 -17.88 -2.76 -4.03
N LEU A 51 -16.71 -3.41 -3.99
CA LEU A 51 -16.52 -4.72 -4.62
C LEU A 51 -17.43 -5.79 -4.00
N THR A 52 -17.58 -5.78 -2.69
CA THR A 52 -18.46 -6.70 -1.96
C THR A 52 -19.92 -6.51 -2.38
N THR A 53 -20.40 -5.27 -2.42
CA THR A 53 -21.75 -4.91 -2.87
C THR A 53 -22.00 -5.37 -4.31
N ALA A 54 -21.04 -5.19 -5.21
CA ALA A 54 -21.15 -5.67 -6.59
C ALA A 54 -21.27 -7.20 -6.66
N ILE A 55 -20.48 -7.94 -5.90
CA ILE A 55 -20.52 -9.42 -5.89
C ILE A 55 -21.87 -9.90 -5.34
N GLN A 56 -22.33 -9.33 -4.22
CA GLN A 56 -23.60 -9.70 -3.59
C GLN A 56 -24.80 -9.47 -4.52
N ALA A 57 -24.79 -8.38 -5.29
CA ALA A 57 -25.83 -8.14 -6.28
C ALA A 57 -25.80 -9.15 -7.43
N SER A 58 -24.60 -9.56 -7.88
CA SER A 58 -24.45 -10.60 -8.90
C SER A 58 -25.05 -11.92 -8.42
N GLU A 59 -24.77 -12.30 -7.17
CA GLU A 59 -25.28 -13.52 -6.54
C GLU A 59 -26.79 -13.47 -6.36
N ALA A 60 -27.34 -12.35 -5.87
CA ALA A 60 -28.77 -12.17 -5.64
C ALA A 60 -29.59 -12.24 -6.94
N ILE A 61 -29.04 -11.75 -8.05
CA ILE A 61 -29.72 -11.75 -9.36
C ILE A 61 -29.45 -13.05 -10.13
N GLY A 62 -28.37 -13.78 -9.80
CA GLY A 62 -27.98 -15.01 -10.48
C GLY A 62 -27.27 -14.78 -11.82
N LEU A 63 -26.64 -13.62 -12.01
CA LEU A 63 -25.86 -13.31 -13.22
C LEU A 63 -24.39 -13.67 -13.02
N GLY A 64 -23.80 -14.41 -13.97
CA GLY A 64 -22.37 -14.71 -13.96
C GLY A 64 -21.47 -13.59 -14.50
N TYR A 65 -22.07 -12.61 -15.19
CA TYR A 65 -21.41 -11.42 -15.70
C TYR A 65 -22.43 -10.27 -15.76
N MET A 66 -22.07 -9.12 -15.20
CA MET A 66 -22.93 -7.93 -15.18
C MET A 66 -22.09 -6.65 -15.07
N ALA A 67 -22.71 -5.50 -15.33
CA ALA A 67 -22.24 -4.22 -14.80
C ALA A 67 -23.24 -3.67 -13.78
N CYS A 68 -22.74 -2.92 -12.82
CA CYS A 68 -23.54 -2.23 -11.82
C CYS A 68 -23.12 -0.77 -11.73
N ASP A 69 -24.10 0.13 -11.68
CA ASP A 69 -23.87 1.54 -11.37
C ASP A 69 -23.99 1.68 -9.85
N ILE A 70 -22.85 1.96 -9.20
CA ILE A 70 -22.74 2.10 -7.74
C ILE A 70 -22.45 3.56 -7.38
N VAL A 71 -23.15 4.07 -6.37
CA VAL A 71 -22.92 5.38 -5.77
C VAL A 71 -22.56 5.25 -4.29
N LEU A 72 -21.73 6.17 -3.80
CA LEU A 72 -21.44 6.29 -2.37
C LEU A 72 -22.41 7.30 -1.76
N GLN A 73 -23.38 6.80 -1.00
CA GLN A 73 -24.39 7.62 -0.36
C GLN A 73 -23.97 7.96 1.08
N PRO A 74 -23.97 9.25 1.48
CA PRO A 74 -23.71 9.63 2.86
C PRO A 74 -24.65 8.90 3.84
N PHE A 75 -24.08 8.32 4.88
CA PHE A 75 -24.80 7.60 5.92
C PHE A 75 -25.68 8.56 6.73
N GLY A 76 -26.91 8.14 7.05
CA GLY A 76 -27.87 8.98 7.81
C GLY A 76 -28.64 10.01 6.97
N TYR A 77 -28.39 10.12 5.66
CA TYR A 77 -29.19 10.98 4.77
C TYR A 77 -30.68 10.56 4.74
N ALA A 78 -30.96 9.25 4.83
CA ALA A 78 -32.32 8.71 4.97
C ALA A 78 -32.97 8.97 6.35
N GLN A 79 -32.19 9.43 7.34
CA GLN A 79 -32.63 9.67 8.73
C GLN A 79 -32.55 11.17 9.11
N GLY A 80 -32.33 12.07 8.14
CA GLY A 80 -32.30 13.52 8.35
C GLY A 80 -31.07 14.06 9.11
N LYS A 81 -30.06 13.21 9.38
CA LYS A 81 -28.80 13.60 10.02
C LYS A 81 -27.64 12.93 9.30
N PRO A 82 -26.90 13.63 8.42
CA PRO A 82 -25.69 13.08 7.85
C PRO A 82 -24.69 12.85 8.99
N ASP A 83 -24.34 11.59 9.24
CA ASP A 83 -23.35 11.22 10.25
C ASP A 83 -21.95 11.32 9.63
N GLY A 84 -21.46 12.56 9.46
CA GLY A 84 -20.10 12.87 9.02
C GLY A 84 -19.62 12.16 7.75
N ASP A 85 -18.31 11.89 7.69
CA ASP A 85 -17.55 11.32 6.54
C ASP A 85 -17.92 9.86 6.15
N LYS A 86 -18.97 9.27 6.74
CA LYS A 86 -19.35 7.88 6.43
C LYS A 86 -20.27 7.85 5.20
N ALA A 87 -19.88 7.09 4.19
CA ALA A 87 -20.72 6.79 3.02
C ALA A 87 -20.86 5.28 2.83
N VAL A 88 -22.00 4.84 2.29
CA VAL A 88 -22.32 3.44 2.02
C VAL A 88 -22.53 3.24 0.51
N PRO A 89 -21.91 2.20 -0.10
CA PRO A 89 -22.18 1.84 -1.48
C PRO A 89 -23.63 1.42 -1.69
N MET A 90 -24.32 2.06 -2.64
CA MET A 90 -25.68 1.70 -3.06
C MET A 90 -25.70 1.45 -4.57
N ILE A 91 -26.43 0.43 -5.00
CA ILE A 91 -26.63 0.12 -6.41
C ILE A 91 -27.83 0.93 -6.93
N LEU A 92 -27.63 1.64 -8.04
CA LEU A 92 -28.69 2.33 -8.76
C LEU A 92 -29.27 1.49 -9.89
N GLU A 93 -28.40 0.76 -10.61
CA GLU A 93 -28.76 0.02 -11.80
C GLU A 93 -27.86 -1.20 -11.96
N VAL A 94 -28.40 -2.30 -12.51
CA VAL A 94 -27.65 -3.48 -12.92
C VAL A 94 -27.98 -3.81 -14.37
N ASN A 95 -26.95 -4.15 -15.15
CA ASN A 95 -27.05 -4.48 -16.56
C ASN A 95 -26.46 -5.86 -16.85
N ALA A 96 -27.29 -6.78 -17.38
CA ALA A 96 -26.86 -8.12 -17.78
C ALA A 96 -26.05 -8.17 -19.08
N GLN A 97 -26.12 -7.12 -19.90
CA GLN A 97 -25.37 -6.99 -21.16
C GLN A 97 -24.58 -5.68 -21.19
N PRO A 98 -23.51 -5.59 -20.36
CA PRO A 98 -22.78 -4.35 -20.24
C PRO A 98 -21.94 -4.05 -21.49
N GLY A 99 -21.89 -2.77 -21.87
CA GLY A 99 -21.06 -2.31 -22.98
C GLY A 99 -19.56 -2.44 -22.70
N LEU A 100 -18.79 -2.84 -23.70
CA LEU A 100 -17.34 -3.10 -23.56
C LEU A 100 -16.47 -1.83 -23.56
N LYS A 101 -17.02 -0.66 -23.88
CA LYS A 101 -16.27 0.60 -24.00
C LYS A 101 -15.57 1.03 -22.70
N ILE A 102 -16.01 0.56 -21.53
CA ILE A 102 -15.34 0.81 -20.25
C ILE A 102 -13.90 0.29 -20.21
N GLN A 103 -13.58 -0.71 -21.06
CA GLN A 103 -12.22 -1.24 -21.21
C GLN A 103 -11.23 -0.19 -21.70
N ILE A 104 -11.70 0.83 -22.44
CA ILE A 104 -10.85 1.94 -22.93
C ILE A 104 -10.28 2.72 -21.74
N ALA A 105 -11.10 3.00 -20.72
CA ALA A 105 -10.68 3.70 -19.51
C ALA A 105 -9.72 2.84 -18.66
N ASN A 106 -10.01 1.55 -18.52
CA ASN A 106 -9.17 0.61 -17.77
C ASN A 106 -7.90 0.18 -18.52
N ARG A 107 -7.78 0.49 -19.83
CA ARG A 107 -6.70 0.03 -20.72
C ARG A 107 -6.43 -1.48 -20.63
N ALA A 108 -7.48 -2.27 -20.38
CA ALA A 108 -7.38 -3.70 -20.16
C ALA A 108 -8.54 -4.41 -20.84
N GLY A 109 -8.21 -5.45 -21.62
CA GLY A 109 -9.18 -6.28 -22.32
C GLY A 109 -9.90 -7.26 -21.38
N LEU A 110 -11.21 -7.40 -21.50
CA LEU A 110 -12.01 -8.35 -20.70
C LEU A 110 -11.62 -9.81 -20.99
N ARG A 111 -11.36 -10.14 -22.26
CA ARG A 111 -11.05 -11.51 -22.71
C ARG A 111 -9.86 -12.12 -21.94
N GLU A 112 -8.78 -11.36 -21.81
CA GLU A 112 -7.57 -11.83 -21.11
C GLU A 112 -7.83 -12.02 -19.62
N ARG A 113 -8.62 -11.12 -19.00
CA ARG A 113 -9.01 -11.26 -17.59
C ARG A 113 -9.85 -12.50 -17.34
N LEU A 114 -10.84 -12.76 -18.20
CA LEU A 114 -11.66 -13.97 -18.14
C LEU A 114 -10.82 -15.24 -18.32
N ALA A 115 -9.82 -15.22 -19.21
CA ALA A 115 -8.92 -16.34 -19.39
C ALA A 115 -8.10 -16.65 -18.13
N ARG A 116 -7.61 -15.62 -17.41
CA ARG A 116 -6.81 -15.80 -16.18
C ARG A 116 -7.62 -16.37 -15.00
N VAL A 117 -8.91 -16.06 -14.92
CA VAL A 117 -9.77 -16.57 -13.84
C VAL A 117 -10.45 -17.90 -14.18
N LYS A 118 -10.32 -18.36 -15.43
CA LYS A 118 -10.95 -19.60 -15.89
C LYS A 118 -10.46 -20.79 -15.07
N GLY A 119 -11.40 -21.53 -14.49
CA GLY A 119 -11.10 -22.73 -13.70
C GLY A 119 -10.67 -22.47 -12.25
N LEU A 120 -10.56 -21.21 -11.81
CA LEU A 120 -10.34 -20.89 -10.40
C LEU A 120 -11.60 -21.20 -9.58
N LYS A 121 -11.40 -21.82 -8.41
CA LYS A 121 -12.49 -22.08 -7.45
C LYS A 121 -12.59 -20.94 -6.45
N ILE A 122 -13.66 -20.16 -6.52
CA ILE A 122 -13.98 -19.11 -5.56
C ILE A 122 -14.88 -19.70 -4.47
N VAL A 123 -14.52 -19.45 -3.21
CA VAL A 123 -15.21 -20.06 -2.05
C VAL A 123 -16.00 -19.04 -1.22
N SER A 124 -15.78 -17.74 -1.46
CA SER A 124 -16.50 -16.63 -0.85
C SER A 124 -16.23 -15.33 -1.60
N ALA A 125 -17.08 -14.31 -1.44
CA ALA A 125 -16.86 -12.97 -1.99
C ALA A 125 -15.47 -12.41 -1.60
N LYS A 126 -15.09 -12.54 -0.33
CA LYS A 126 -13.77 -12.11 0.17
C LYS A 126 -12.60 -12.88 -0.46
N HIS A 127 -12.78 -14.16 -0.78
CA HIS A 127 -11.77 -14.89 -1.56
C HIS A 127 -11.69 -14.36 -3.00
N GLY A 128 -12.84 -14.16 -3.65
CA GLY A 128 -12.92 -13.63 -5.01
C GLY A 128 -12.29 -12.25 -5.16
N ILE A 129 -12.54 -11.34 -4.21
CA ILE A 129 -11.90 -10.02 -4.16
C ILE A 129 -10.38 -10.19 -4.11
N ARG A 130 -9.84 -10.94 -3.13
CA ARG A 130 -8.39 -11.13 -3.01
C ARG A 130 -7.75 -11.73 -4.26
N VAL A 131 -8.41 -12.70 -4.90
CA VAL A 131 -7.94 -13.29 -6.17
C VAL A 131 -7.91 -12.24 -7.28
N GLY A 132 -8.98 -11.46 -7.43
CA GLY A 132 -9.05 -10.39 -8.42
C GLY A 132 -7.99 -9.31 -8.20
N GLN A 133 -7.80 -8.88 -6.95
CA GLN A 133 -6.77 -7.92 -6.58
C GLN A 133 -5.37 -8.45 -6.88
N ALA A 134 -5.07 -9.71 -6.54
CA ALA A 134 -3.76 -10.31 -6.78
C ALA A 134 -3.45 -10.50 -8.28
N LEU A 135 -4.44 -10.88 -9.09
CA LEU A 135 -4.23 -11.18 -10.51
C LEU A 135 -4.15 -9.94 -11.41
N PHE A 136 -4.76 -8.83 -10.99
CA PHE A 136 -5.00 -7.66 -11.85
C PHE A 136 -4.53 -6.33 -11.24
N ALA A 137 -3.82 -6.38 -10.13
CA ALA A 137 -3.10 -5.24 -9.58
C ALA A 137 -2.14 -4.62 -10.60
N ASP A 138 -2.17 -3.30 -10.73
CA ASP A 138 -1.01 -2.55 -11.22
C ASP A 138 0.04 -2.48 -10.10
N PRO A 139 1.23 -3.08 -10.28
CA PRO A 139 2.26 -3.10 -9.26
C PRO A 139 2.60 -1.71 -8.71
N ARG A 140 2.57 -0.67 -9.56
CA ARG A 140 2.91 0.70 -9.16
C ARG A 140 1.86 1.34 -8.26
N LEU A 141 0.60 0.90 -8.36
CA LEU A 141 -0.52 1.47 -7.60
C LEU A 141 -0.77 0.71 -6.31
N VAL A 142 -0.47 -0.59 -6.26
CA VAL A 142 -0.45 -1.39 -5.02
C VAL A 142 0.39 -0.70 -3.94
N GLU A 143 1.55 -0.18 -4.33
CA GLU A 143 2.47 0.59 -3.46
C GLU A 143 1.82 1.83 -2.84
N LYS A 144 0.90 2.46 -3.56
CA LYS A 144 0.22 3.69 -3.14
C LYS A 144 -1.05 3.43 -2.35
N GLY A 145 -1.83 2.40 -2.70
CA GLY A 145 -3.11 2.08 -2.06
C GLY A 145 -2.99 1.28 -0.76
N MET A 146 -1.91 0.50 -0.58
CA MET A 146 -1.69 -0.23 0.68
C MET A 146 -1.10 0.64 1.81
N GLY A 147 -0.73 1.90 1.53
CA GLY A 147 -0.08 2.79 2.51
C GLY A 147 1.30 2.33 2.99
N ARG A 148 1.83 1.23 2.46
CA ARG A 148 3.16 0.69 2.76
C ARG A 148 4.12 1.14 1.68
N LYS A 149 5.10 1.96 2.02
CA LYS A 149 6.17 2.32 1.09
C LYS A 149 7.04 1.10 0.80
N THR A 150 7.35 0.90 -0.48
CA THR A 150 8.32 -0.10 -0.93
C THR A 150 9.71 0.28 -0.45
N ILE A 151 10.44 -0.68 0.09
CA ILE A 151 11.86 -0.58 0.42
C ILE A 151 12.62 -1.69 -0.30
N SER A 152 13.79 -1.34 -0.80
CA SER A 152 14.76 -2.22 -1.46
C SER A 152 15.63 -2.97 -0.44
N GLU A 153 16.52 -3.87 -0.90
CA GLU A 153 17.46 -4.56 0.01
C GLU A 153 18.36 -3.59 0.78
N ILE A 154 18.65 -2.40 0.22
CA ILE A 154 19.50 -1.39 0.86
C ILE A 154 18.86 -0.01 0.76
N GLU A 155 18.47 0.54 1.91
CA GLU A 155 17.82 1.85 2.02
C GLU A 155 18.75 2.91 2.59
N GLU A 156 18.53 4.16 2.22
CA GLU A 156 19.11 5.30 2.95
C GLU A 156 18.25 5.59 4.19
N VAL A 157 18.89 5.64 5.34
CA VAL A 157 18.26 5.88 6.63
C VAL A 157 18.92 7.05 7.33
N THR A 158 18.14 8.05 7.72
CA THR A 158 18.62 9.17 8.53
C THR A 158 18.42 8.86 10.01
N VAL A 159 19.50 8.63 10.75
CA VAL A 159 19.46 8.40 12.19
C VAL A 159 19.50 9.75 12.91
N LEU A 160 18.63 9.92 13.91
CA LEU A 160 18.57 11.13 14.74
C LEU A 160 19.31 10.87 16.05
N GLY A 161 20.41 11.57 16.27
CA GLY A 161 21.19 11.53 17.50
C GLY A 161 20.53 12.28 18.65
N LEU A 162 20.89 11.91 19.88
CA LEU A 162 20.42 12.59 21.09
C LEU A 162 21.10 13.94 21.30
N ASN A 163 22.28 14.13 20.69
CA ASN A 163 23.02 15.38 20.68
C ASN A 163 22.53 16.38 19.61
N GLY A 164 21.38 16.13 18.98
CA GLY A 164 20.81 16.98 17.93
C GLY A 164 21.40 16.75 16.53
N LYS A 165 22.47 15.96 16.39
CA LYS A 165 23.03 15.59 15.08
C LYS A 165 22.12 14.62 14.34
N ARG A 166 22.24 14.60 13.02
CA ARG A 166 21.56 13.66 12.13
C ARG A 166 22.55 13.14 11.12
N GLU A 167 22.48 11.86 10.81
CA GLU A 167 23.37 11.25 9.84
C GLU A 167 22.60 10.28 8.94
N SER A 168 22.76 10.45 7.62
CA SER A 168 22.22 9.52 6.62
C SER A 168 23.22 8.41 6.35
N VAL A 169 22.78 7.16 6.51
CA VAL A 169 23.60 5.97 6.30
C VAL A 169 22.86 4.93 5.48
N ARG A 170 23.60 4.08 4.79
CA ARG A 170 23.02 2.90 4.11
C ARG A 170 22.69 1.82 5.14
N ALA A 171 21.44 1.41 5.15
CA ALA A 171 20.93 0.33 5.98
C ALA A 171 20.53 -0.87 5.12
N LYS A 172 20.92 -2.08 5.53
CA LYS A 172 20.43 -3.31 4.91
C LYS A 172 19.04 -3.63 5.48
N VAL A 173 18.06 -3.85 4.61
CA VAL A 173 16.74 -4.37 4.97
C VAL A 173 16.85 -5.90 5.09
N ASP A 174 16.64 -6.43 6.30
CA ASP A 174 16.87 -7.85 6.58
C ASP A 174 15.63 -8.46 7.26
N THR A 175 14.84 -9.16 6.45
CA THR A 175 13.64 -9.88 6.92
C THR A 175 14.00 -11.14 7.73
N GLY A 176 15.25 -11.61 7.71
CA GLY A 176 15.74 -12.69 8.57
C GLY A 176 16.16 -12.21 9.96
N ALA A 177 16.39 -10.91 10.14
CA ALA A 177 16.76 -10.32 11.42
C ALA A 177 15.52 -9.95 12.25
N ASP A 178 15.42 -10.46 13.48
CA ASP A 178 14.31 -10.14 14.39
C ASP A 178 14.28 -8.68 14.81
N GLY A 179 15.45 -8.08 14.99
CA GLY A 179 15.63 -6.70 15.42
C GLY A 179 16.73 -5.99 14.65
N SER A 180 16.67 -4.66 14.67
CA SER A 180 17.62 -3.80 13.98
C SER A 180 18.98 -3.74 14.70
N SER A 181 20.02 -3.34 13.96
CA SER A 181 21.35 -3.08 14.53
C SER A 181 22.03 -1.87 13.90
N ILE A 182 22.87 -1.17 14.66
CA ILE A 182 23.60 0.02 14.23
C ILE A 182 25.10 -0.13 14.55
N ASP A 183 25.96 0.47 13.71
CA ASP A 183 27.41 0.51 13.94
C ASP A 183 27.74 1.25 15.26
N ARG A 184 28.71 0.72 16.01
CA ARG A 184 29.13 1.29 17.30
C ARG A 184 29.70 2.71 17.15
N VAL A 185 30.54 2.95 16.15
CA VAL A 185 31.16 4.26 15.95
C VAL A 185 30.08 5.31 15.67
N LEU A 186 29.18 5.00 14.75
CA LEU A 186 28.01 5.84 14.42
C LEU A 186 27.12 6.09 15.66
N ALA A 187 26.84 5.04 16.45
CA ALA A 187 26.05 5.17 17.67
C ALA A 187 26.74 6.10 18.70
N GLN A 188 28.06 6.06 18.80
CA GLN A 188 28.83 6.94 19.67
C GLN A 188 28.80 8.39 19.19
N GLU A 189 29.02 8.63 17.89
CA GLU A 189 29.02 9.97 17.28
C GLU A 189 27.66 10.68 17.40
N LEU A 190 26.57 9.90 17.39
CA LEU A 190 25.19 10.36 17.56
C LEU A 190 24.74 10.46 19.03
N GLY A 191 25.61 10.12 19.99
CA GLY A 191 25.27 10.15 21.41
C GLY A 191 24.21 9.12 21.81
N LEU A 192 24.10 8.00 21.09
CA LEU A 192 23.15 6.93 21.42
C LEU A 192 23.65 6.02 22.55
N LEU A 193 24.95 6.06 22.86
CA LEU A 193 25.60 5.26 23.90
C LEU A 193 25.69 5.96 25.26
N GLU A 194 25.03 7.10 25.43
CA GLU A 194 24.91 7.74 26.74
C GLU A 194 24.23 6.79 27.75
N PRO A 195 24.70 6.72 29.01
CA PRO A 195 24.20 5.76 30.00
C PRO A 195 22.68 5.76 30.16
N GLU A 196 22.04 6.94 30.06
CA GLU A 196 20.60 7.13 30.23
C GLU A 196 19.78 6.58 29.05
N ASN A 197 20.40 6.37 27.89
CA ASN A 197 19.75 5.82 26.70
C ASN A 197 19.99 4.31 26.52
N ILE A 198 20.87 3.71 27.33
CA ILE A 198 21.07 2.26 27.37
C ILE A 198 19.90 1.63 28.10
N LEU A 199 19.05 0.89 27.37
CA LEU A 199 17.85 0.28 27.92
C LEU A 199 18.18 -0.99 28.70
N TYR A 200 19.02 -1.85 28.12
CA TYR A 200 19.54 -3.09 28.71
C TYR A 200 20.67 -3.64 27.85
N HIS A 201 21.28 -4.74 28.31
CA HIS A 201 22.22 -5.52 27.52
C HIS A 201 21.63 -6.88 27.20
N ASP A 202 21.88 -7.39 26.00
CA ASP A 202 21.40 -8.70 25.56
C ASP A 202 22.48 -9.48 24.80
N TYR A 203 22.32 -10.80 24.74
CA TYR A 203 23.24 -11.73 24.07
C TYR A 203 22.75 -12.08 22.67
N PHE A 204 23.47 -11.63 21.66
CA PHE A 204 23.19 -11.96 20.27
C PHE A 204 24.04 -13.13 19.81
N ARG A 205 23.39 -14.12 19.17
CA ARG A 205 24.06 -15.22 18.46
C ARG A 205 24.27 -14.83 17.00
N ASN A 206 25.49 -14.99 16.51
CA ASN A 206 25.79 -14.96 15.07
C ASN A 206 26.64 -16.18 14.70
N ALA A 207 27.02 -16.30 13.43
CA ALA A 207 27.85 -17.40 12.92
C ALA A 207 29.23 -17.53 13.62
N LEU A 208 29.67 -16.51 14.38
CA LEU A 208 30.97 -16.44 15.05
C LEU A 208 30.87 -16.56 16.58
N GLY A 209 29.68 -16.78 17.15
CA GLY A 209 29.47 -17.00 18.59
C GLY A 209 28.44 -16.09 19.26
N ARG A 210 28.47 -16.04 20.60
CA ARG A 210 27.61 -15.18 21.43
C ARG A 210 28.37 -13.92 21.82
N LYS A 211 27.80 -12.75 21.52
CA LYS A 211 28.35 -11.45 21.94
C LYS A 211 27.29 -10.66 22.68
N ARG A 212 27.68 -10.11 23.84
CA ARG A 212 26.85 -9.17 24.61
C ARG A 212 26.85 -7.82 23.90
N ARG A 213 25.69 -7.21 23.74
CA ARG A 213 25.50 -5.92 23.07
C ARG A 213 24.58 -5.02 23.89
N GLU A 214 24.86 -3.72 23.85
CA GLU A 214 24.00 -2.66 24.33
C GLU A 214 22.77 -2.54 23.43
N ILE A 215 21.60 -2.44 24.06
CA ILE A 215 20.36 -2.06 23.40
C ILE A 215 20.06 -0.63 23.78
N VAL A 216 19.93 0.23 22.77
CA VAL A 216 19.74 1.67 22.95
C VAL A 216 18.44 2.13 22.30
N GLY A 217 17.84 3.18 22.84
CA GLY A 217 16.76 3.89 22.16
C GLY A 217 17.28 4.61 20.92
N VAL A 218 16.54 4.56 19.81
CA VAL A 218 16.89 5.30 18.60
C VAL A 218 15.65 5.82 17.90
N THR A 219 15.80 6.97 17.25
CA THR A 219 14.84 7.45 16.27
C THR A 219 15.53 7.56 14.92
N PHE A 220 14.93 7.01 13.87
CA PHE A 220 15.44 7.16 12.52
C PHE A 220 14.32 7.42 11.53
N VAL A 221 14.66 7.95 10.36
CA VAL A 221 13.74 8.18 9.24
C VAL A 221 14.16 7.28 8.10
N MET A 222 13.22 6.46 7.62
CA MET A 222 13.42 5.57 6.47
C MET A 222 12.21 5.70 5.55
N ALA A 223 12.44 5.85 4.25
CA ALA A 223 11.40 6.13 3.26
C ALA A 223 10.44 7.26 3.71
N GLY A 224 10.96 8.32 4.34
CA GLY A 224 10.17 9.45 4.84
C GLY A 224 9.22 9.12 6.01
N GLN A 225 9.33 7.94 6.63
CA GLN A 225 8.61 7.57 7.85
C GLN A 225 9.54 7.63 9.06
N LYS A 226 9.10 8.30 10.12
CA LYS A 226 9.85 8.40 11.38
C LYS A 226 9.55 7.20 12.27
N ILE A 227 10.58 6.44 12.62
CA ILE A 227 10.50 5.23 13.44
C ILE A 227 11.22 5.50 14.76
N LYS A 228 10.53 5.24 15.87
CA LYS A 228 11.11 5.22 17.22
C LYS A 228 11.15 3.77 17.68
N THR A 229 12.34 3.27 18.01
CA THR A 229 12.52 1.85 18.35
C THR A 229 13.73 1.65 19.26
N GLN A 230 13.97 0.40 19.63
CA GLN A 230 15.20 -0.04 20.29
C GLN A 230 16.08 -0.77 19.29
N ILE A 231 17.39 -0.52 19.34
CA ILE A 231 18.35 -1.06 18.37
C ILE A 231 19.57 -1.65 19.09
N SER A 232 20.12 -2.73 18.54
CA SER A 232 21.35 -3.32 19.08
C SER A 232 22.59 -2.64 18.52
N VAL A 233 23.58 -2.35 19.37
CA VAL A 233 24.85 -1.76 18.95
C VAL A 233 25.85 -2.87 18.62
N ALA A 234 26.36 -2.87 17.39
CA ALA A 234 27.27 -3.88 16.88
C ALA A 234 28.47 -3.24 16.17
N ASP A 235 29.61 -3.92 16.14
CA ASP A 235 30.72 -3.51 15.29
C ASP A 235 30.39 -3.84 13.84
N ARG A 236 30.16 -2.80 13.03
CA ARG A 236 29.91 -2.90 11.58
C ARG A 236 30.92 -2.07 10.80
N SER A 237 32.07 -1.75 11.41
CA SER A 237 33.11 -0.89 10.84
C SER A 237 33.56 -1.34 9.44
N ARG A 238 33.68 -2.66 9.24
CA ARG A 238 34.12 -3.31 7.99
C ARG A 238 33.00 -3.52 6.95
N LEU A 239 31.76 -3.20 7.28
CA LEU A 239 30.61 -3.42 6.40
C LEU A 239 30.24 -2.14 5.65
N ARG A 240 29.76 -2.29 4.41
CA ARG A 240 29.27 -1.18 3.58
C ARG A 240 27.99 -0.54 4.14
N THR A 241 27.20 -1.30 4.88
CA THR A 241 25.96 -0.84 5.52
C THR A 241 26.17 -0.66 7.01
N LYS A 242 25.99 0.57 7.50
CA LYS A 242 26.19 0.95 8.91
C LYS A 242 24.99 0.58 9.79
N MET A 243 23.90 0.12 9.19
CA MET A 243 22.69 -0.29 9.90
C MET A 243 22.06 -1.54 9.27
N ILE A 244 21.32 -2.31 10.07
CA ILE A 244 20.34 -3.30 9.61
C ILE A 244 18.97 -2.86 10.13
N VAL A 245 17.96 -2.90 9.27
CA VAL A 245 16.56 -2.75 9.65
C VAL A 245 15.91 -4.13 9.65
N GLY A 246 15.62 -4.63 10.85
CA GLY A 246 15.03 -5.96 11.06
C GLY A 246 13.50 -5.94 11.10
N ARG A 247 12.88 -7.13 11.06
CA ARG A 247 11.41 -7.33 10.95
C ARG A 247 10.58 -6.46 11.89
N ARG A 248 11.04 -6.24 13.12
CA ARG A 248 10.34 -5.40 14.11
C ARG A 248 10.00 -4.01 13.57
N ASP A 249 10.93 -3.41 12.83
CA ASP A 249 10.84 -2.04 12.33
C ASP A 249 10.34 -1.99 10.88
N LEU A 250 10.12 -3.16 10.26
CA LEU A 250 9.63 -3.31 8.89
C LEU A 250 8.10 -3.45 8.77
N LYS A 251 7.36 -3.54 9.89
CA LYS A 251 5.91 -3.87 9.91
C LYS A 251 5.03 -2.94 9.05
N GLN A 252 5.48 -1.72 8.81
CA GLN A 252 4.79 -0.67 8.06
C GLN A 252 5.28 -0.52 6.61
N PHE A 253 6.16 -1.40 6.14
CA PHE A 253 6.74 -1.35 4.79
C PHE A 253 6.45 -2.65 4.02
N ALA A 254 6.48 -2.56 2.69
CA ALA A 254 6.52 -3.72 1.81
C ALA A 254 7.97 -3.90 1.35
N VAL A 255 8.56 -5.08 1.58
CA VAL A 255 9.92 -5.38 1.15
C VAL A 255 9.82 -6.03 -0.23
N VAL A 256 10.37 -5.38 -1.26
CA VAL A 256 10.46 -5.95 -2.61
C VAL A 256 11.86 -6.51 -2.77
N VAL A 257 11.94 -7.81 -3.03
CA VAL A 257 13.20 -8.48 -3.39
C VAL A 257 13.21 -8.54 -4.92
N GLU A 258 14.11 -7.80 -5.55
CA GLU A 258 14.41 -7.94 -6.98
C GLU A 258 15.17 -9.24 -7.27
#